data_AF-A0A5C3MI58-F1
#
_entry.id   AF-A0A5C3MI58-F1
#
_cell.length_a   1.000
_cell.length_b   1.000
_cell.length_c   1.000
_cell.angle_alpha   90.00
_cell.angle_beta   90.00
_cell.angle_gamma   90.00
#
_symmetry.space_group_name_H-M   'P 1'
#
loop_
_entity.id
_entity.type
_entity.pdbx_description
1 polymer ?
#
loop_
_entity_poly.entity_id
_entity_poly.type
_entity_poly.pdbx_seq_one_letter_code
_entity_poly.pdbx_strand_id
1 'polypeptide(L)'
;MAMYRTGPTIPADIITYRYNHKLVYVRPADNYEQALDFAQKEFPDELENIPRDRITFVIVANMSGERKPVRISESAWPAAVARLLRAEVIDIVVRPDPNDIKEKEAPPMYLEVPQLDGSGKEKDSLRHSRSAPSSRTHSRSRSPTPSTHSQKSTKLFGFI
;
A
#
# COMPACT_ATOMS: atom_id res chain seq x y z
N MET A 1 -18.20 19.05 3.66
CA MET A 1 -19.06 18.05 4.33
C MET A 1 -19.17 16.83 3.43
N ALA A 2 -18.57 15.71 3.80
CA ALA A 2 -18.70 14.46 3.05
C ALA A 2 -20.08 13.87 3.35
N MET A 3 -20.95 13.80 2.34
CA MET A 3 -22.23 13.12 2.47
C MET A 3 -21.96 11.61 2.42
N TYR A 4 -21.90 10.97 3.58
CA TYR A 4 -21.96 9.52 3.66
C TYR A 4 -23.35 9.12 3.13
N ARG A 5 -23.41 8.39 2.00
CA ARG A 5 -24.67 7.83 1.50
C ARG A 5 -25.24 6.93 2.61
N THR A 6 -26.37 7.34 3.18
CA THR A 6 -27.11 6.61 4.23
C THR A 6 -28.22 5.72 3.66
N GLY A 7 -28.21 5.46 2.35
CA GLY A 7 -29.11 4.49 1.74
C GLY A 7 -28.70 3.05 2.08
N PRO A 8 -29.65 2.09 2.17
CA PRO A 8 -29.31 0.68 2.31
C PRO A 8 -28.39 0.26 1.16
N THR A 9 -27.17 -0.17 1.50
CA THR A 9 -26.21 -0.71 0.53
C THR A 9 -26.70 -2.07 0.09
N ILE A 10 -27.38 -2.13 -1.05
CA ILE A 10 -27.68 -3.39 -1.73
C ILE A 10 -26.34 -3.92 -2.25
N PRO A 11 -25.89 -5.12 -1.83
CA PRO A 11 -24.67 -5.72 -2.34
C PRO A 11 -24.72 -5.80 -3.87
N ALA A 12 -23.60 -5.51 -4.54
CA ALA A 12 -23.54 -5.70 -5.98
C ALA A 12 -23.63 -7.19 -6.31
N ASP A 13 -24.57 -7.60 -7.17
CA ASP A 13 -24.65 -8.98 -7.67
C ASP A 13 -23.66 -9.26 -8.81
N ILE A 14 -23.13 -8.18 -9.42
CA ILE A 14 -22.22 -8.22 -10.57
C ILE A 14 -21.26 -7.03 -10.50
N ILE A 15 -19.98 -7.30 -10.73
CA ILE A 15 -18.91 -6.29 -10.82
C ILE A 15 -18.18 -6.46 -12.16
N THR A 16 -17.34 -5.49 -12.51
CA THR A 16 -16.58 -5.52 -13.76
C THR A 16 -15.10 -5.49 -13.45
N TYR A 17 -14.33 -6.45 -13.97
CA TYR A 17 -12.87 -6.39 -13.96
C TYR A 17 -12.36 -5.70 -15.23
N ARG A 18 -11.37 -4.82 -15.06
CA ARG A 18 -10.69 -4.15 -16.16
C ARG A 18 -9.21 -4.46 -16.14
N TYR A 19 -8.68 -4.96 -17.26
CA TYR A 19 -7.26 -5.19 -17.46
C TYR A 19 -6.89 -4.93 -18.92
N ASN A 20 -5.83 -4.17 -19.19
CA ASN A 20 -5.35 -3.83 -20.54
C ASN A 20 -6.48 -3.47 -21.54
N HIS A 21 -7.38 -2.56 -21.13
CA HIS A 21 -8.55 -2.11 -21.90
C HIS A 21 -9.65 -3.16 -22.16
N LYS A 22 -9.47 -4.40 -21.69
CA LYS A 22 -10.49 -5.43 -21.69
C LYS A 22 -11.34 -5.31 -20.41
N LEU A 23 -12.64 -5.56 -20.56
CA LEU A 23 -13.62 -5.50 -19.48
C LEU A 23 -14.38 -6.83 -19.43
N VAL A 24 -14.48 -7.43 -18.26
CA VAL A 24 -15.20 -8.69 -18.05
C VAL A 24 -16.15 -8.54 -16.86
N TYR A 25 -17.41 -8.92 -17.05
CA TYR A 25 -18.37 -8.99 -15.95
C TYR A 25 -18.15 -10.27 -15.16
N VAL A 26 -18.00 -10.13 -13.85
CA VAL A 26 -17.78 -11.24 -12.94
C VAL A 26 -18.71 -11.13 -11.74
N ARG A 27 -19.00 -12.26 -11.11
CA ARG A 27 -19.58 -12.23 -9.77
C ARG A 27 -18.54 -11.69 -8.79
N PRO A 28 -18.96 -10.83 -7.85
CA PRO A 28 -18.08 -10.43 -6.77
C PRO A 28 -17.62 -11.66 -5.98
N ALA A 29 -16.32 -11.74 -5.77
CA ALA A 29 -15.71 -12.79 -4.97
C ALA A 29 -15.91 -12.52 -3.47
N ASP A 30 -16.14 -13.57 -2.69
CA ASP A 30 -16.29 -13.50 -1.24
C ASP A 30 -14.96 -13.14 -0.56
N ASN A 31 -13.86 -13.58 -1.17
CA ASN A 31 -12.51 -13.45 -0.64
C ASN A 31 -11.55 -12.91 -1.71
N TYR A 32 -10.45 -12.30 -1.27
CA TYR A 32 -9.43 -11.77 -2.16
C TYR A 32 -8.74 -12.86 -3.00
N GLU A 33 -8.44 -14.02 -2.41
CA GLU A 33 -7.86 -15.16 -3.15
C GLU A 33 -8.77 -15.65 -4.27
N GLN A 34 -10.07 -15.73 -4.01
CA GLN A 34 -11.04 -16.09 -5.03
C GLN A 34 -11.14 -15.01 -6.12
N ALA A 35 -10.95 -13.73 -5.75
CA ALA A 35 -10.88 -12.64 -6.73
C ALA A 35 -9.68 -12.80 -7.66
N LEU A 36 -8.53 -13.23 -7.13
CA LEU A 36 -7.34 -13.55 -7.91
C LEU A 36 -7.58 -14.74 -8.85
N ASP A 37 -8.23 -15.80 -8.35
CA ASP A 37 -8.60 -16.96 -9.18
C ASP A 37 -9.50 -16.54 -10.35
N PHE A 38 -10.50 -15.68 -10.10
CA PHE A 38 -11.36 -15.14 -11.15
C PHE A 38 -10.59 -14.26 -12.12
N ALA A 39 -9.70 -13.40 -11.63
CA ALA A 39 -8.87 -12.57 -12.50
C ALA A 39 -7.99 -13.42 -13.44
N GLN A 40 -7.30 -14.44 -12.92
CA GLN A 40 -6.46 -15.32 -13.73
C GLN A 40 -7.28 -16.16 -14.72
N LYS A 41 -8.46 -16.65 -14.30
CA LYS A 41 -9.35 -17.44 -15.15
C LYS A 41 -9.93 -16.64 -16.31
N GLU A 42 -10.34 -15.39 -16.06
CA GLU A 42 -10.99 -14.56 -17.08
C GLU A 42 -9.97 -13.83 -17.99
N PHE A 43 -8.72 -13.69 -17.55
CA PHE A 43 -7.62 -13.12 -18.35
C PHE A 43 -6.44 -14.10 -18.49
N PRO A 44 -6.64 -15.29 -19.08
CA PRO A 44 -5.61 -16.33 -19.14
C PRO A 44 -4.37 -15.88 -19.93
N ASP A 45 -4.57 -15.23 -21.09
CA ASP A 45 -3.48 -14.84 -21.99
C ASP A 45 -2.42 -13.94 -21.33
N GLU A 46 -2.80 -13.16 -20.32
CA GLU A 46 -1.95 -12.11 -19.76
C GLU A 46 -1.66 -12.31 -18.27
N LEU A 47 -2.55 -12.93 -17.49
CA LEU A 47 -2.40 -13.10 -16.04
C LEU A 47 -2.04 -14.52 -15.60
N GLU A 48 -2.13 -15.54 -16.46
CA GLU A 48 -1.88 -16.95 -16.09
C GLU A 48 -0.46 -17.18 -15.56
N ASN A 49 0.54 -16.57 -16.21
CA ASN A 49 1.95 -16.71 -15.83
C ASN A 49 2.39 -15.72 -14.74
N ILE A 50 1.50 -14.82 -14.30
CA ILE A 50 1.84 -13.78 -13.34
C ILE A 50 1.57 -14.30 -11.92
N PRO A 51 2.56 -14.23 -11.01
CA PRO A 51 2.34 -14.67 -9.64
C PRO A 51 1.30 -13.78 -8.96
N ARG A 52 0.45 -14.41 -8.17
CA ARG A 52 -0.68 -13.78 -7.45
C ARG A 52 -0.26 -12.55 -6.64
N ASP A 53 0.90 -12.62 -5.99
CA ASP A 53 1.45 -11.52 -5.22
C ASP A 53 1.67 -10.24 -6.04
N ARG A 54 1.86 -10.34 -7.36
CA ARG A 54 2.05 -9.18 -8.22
C ARG A 54 0.74 -8.58 -8.71
N ILE A 55 -0.37 -9.30 -8.59
CA ILE A 55 -1.69 -8.84 -9.03
C ILE A 55 -2.31 -8.01 -7.91
N THR A 56 -2.73 -6.79 -8.25
CA THR A 56 -3.38 -5.86 -7.31
C THR A 56 -4.68 -5.34 -7.88
N PHE A 57 -5.69 -5.21 -7.01
CA PHE A 57 -6.96 -4.62 -7.37
C PHE A 57 -7.02 -3.15 -6.95
N VAL A 58 -7.52 -2.30 -7.84
CA VAL A 58 -7.58 -0.86 -7.68
C VAL A 58 -8.98 -0.39 -8.06
N ILE A 59 -9.52 0.58 -7.34
CA ILE A 59 -10.76 1.27 -7.70
C ILE A 59 -10.51 2.76 -7.79
N VAL A 60 -11.29 3.48 -8.59
CA VAL A 60 -11.21 4.94 -8.67
C VAL A 60 -12.18 5.54 -7.66
N ALA A 61 -11.64 6.08 -6.56
CA ALA A 61 -12.43 6.76 -5.55
C ALA A 61 -12.32 8.29 -5.70
N ASN A 62 -13.38 9.01 -5.32
CA ASN A 62 -13.32 10.47 -5.22
C ASN A 62 -12.82 10.86 -3.83
N MET A 63 -11.61 11.43 -3.76
CA MET A 63 -10.99 11.92 -2.54
C MET A 63 -10.67 13.40 -2.71
N SER A 64 -11.28 14.24 -1.88
CA SER A 64 -11.07 15.69 -1.90
C SER A 64 -11.38 16.36 -3.25
N GLY A 65 -12.37 15.85 -3.99
CA GLY A 65 -12.79 16.39 -5.30
C GLY A 65 -11.99 15.85 -6.48
N GLU A 66 -10.93 15.07 -6.23
CA GLU A 66 -10.12 14.43 -7.26
C GLU A 66 -10.42 12.93 -7.32
N ARG A 67 -10.44 12.38 -8.54
CA ARG A 67 -10.51 10.93 -8.76
C ARG A 67 -9.12 10.35 -8.60
N LYS A 68 -8.92 9.51 -7.57
CA LYS A 68 -7.66 8.85 -7.28
C LYS A 68 -7.81 7.34 -7.33
N PRO A 69 -6.83 6.62 -7.92
CA PRO A 69 -6.79 5.16 -7.81
C PRO A 69 -6.46 4.78 -6.37
N VAL A 70 -7.26 3.90 -5.79
CA VAL A 70 -7.12 3.37 -4.44
C VAL A 70 -6.97 1.86 -4.53
N ARG A 71 -5.87 1.33 -3.98
CA ARG A 71 -5.63 -0.10 -3.92
C ARG A 71 -6.50 -0.75 -2.83
N ILE A 72 -7.16 -1.84 -3.18
CA ILE A 72 -7.90 -2.68 -2.22
C ILE A 72 -6.92 -3.71 -1.65
N SER A 73 -6.77 -3.75 -0.32
CA SER A 73 -6.01 -4.81 0.36
C SER A 73 -6.86 -6.05 0.57
N GLU A 74 -6.21 -7.19 0.78
CA GLU A 74 -6.85 -8.47 1.09
C GLU A 74 -7.87 -8.36 2.24
N SER A 75 -7.45 -7.73 3.35
CA SER A 75 -8.29 -7.50 4.54
C SER A 75 -9.46 -6.54 4.31
N ALA A 76 -9.33 -5.63 3.33
CA ALA A 76 -10.36 -4.64 3.01
C ALA A 76 -11.31 -5.14 1.91
N TRP A 77 -11.01 -6.26 1.26
CA TRP A 77 -11.79 -6.82 0.17
C TRP A 77 -13.29 -6.97 0.48
N PRO A 78 -13.71 -7.70 1.54
CA PRO A 78 -15.14 -7.88 1.79
C PRO A 78 -15.86 -6.56 2.07
N ALA A 79 -15.21 -5.63 2.76
CA ALA A 79 -15.77 -4.30 3.04
C ALA A 79 -15.83 -3.40 1.80
N ALA A 80 -14.85 -3.51 0.89
CA ALA A 80 -14.82 -2.79 -0.36
C ALA A 80 -15.94 -3.30 -1.29
N VAL A 81 -16.00 -4.61 -1.51
CA VAL A 81 -16.97 -5.25 -2.41
C VAL A 81 -18.41 -5.04 -1.95
N ALA A 82 -18.68 -5.10 -0.64
CA ALA A 82 -20.02 -4.82 -0.10
C ALA A 82 -20.52 -3.39 -0.37
N ARG A 83 -19.60 -2.46 -0.66
CA ARG A 83 -19.91 -1.05 -0.94
C ARG A 83 -19.89 -0.73 -2.43
N LEU A 84 -19.43 -1.65 -3.28
CA LEU A 84 -19.42 -1.45 -4.70
C LEU A 84 -20.85 -1.37 -5.24
N LEU A 85 -21.05 -0.52 -6.21
CA LEU A 85 -22.28 -0.45 -6.98
C LEU A 85 -22.31 -1.58 -8.02
N ARG A 86 -23.51 -1.92 -8.46
CA ARG A 86 -23.70 -2.87 -9.55
C ARG A 86 -22.93 -2.41 -10.79
N ALA A 87 -22.17 -3.32 -11.39
CA ALA A 87 -21.30 -3.09 -12.55
C ALA A 87 -20.17 -2.07 -12.32
N GLU A 88 -19.81 -1.77 -11.06
CA GLU A 88 -18.63 -0.97 -10.76
C GLU A 88 -17.35 -1.64 -11.27
N VAL A 89 -16.39 -0.83 -11.71
CA VAL A 89 -15.16 -1.29 -12.36
C VAL A 89 -14.03 -1.38 -11.34
N ILE A 90 -13.47 -2.58 -11.21
CA ILE A 90 -12.23 -2.84 -10.49
C ILE A 90 -11.11 -2.99 -11.52
N ASP A 91 -10.10 -2.14 -11.38
CA ASP A 91 -8.90 -2.17 -12.17
C ASP A 91 -7.92 -3.20 -11.63
N ILE A 92 -7.48 -4.10 -12.51
CA ILE A 92 -6.41 -5.03 -12.22
C ILE A 92 -5.10 -4.37 -12.64
N VAL A 93 -4.14 -4.30 -11.73
CA VAL A 93 -2.82 -3.73 -11.97
C VAL A 93 -1.76 -4.74 -11.56
N VAL A 94 -0.83 -5.02 -12.47
CA VAL A 94 0.30 -5.90 -12.23
C VAL A 94 1.50 -5.08 -11.76
N ARG A 95 2.06 -5.43 -10.60
CA ARG A 95 3.29 -4.82 -10.09
C ARG A 95 4.49 -5.30 -10.91
N PRO A 96 5.49 -4.44 -11.19
CA PRO A 96 6.75 -4.86 -11.84
C PRO A 96 7.49 -5.90 -10.99
N ASP A 97 8.31 -6.74 -11.63
CA ASP A 97 9.08 -7.76 -10.92
C ASP A 97 10.18 -7.07 -10.11
N PRO A 98 10.37 -7.39 -8.82
CA PRO A 98 11.52 -6.88 -8.08
C PRO A 98 12.87 -7.30 -8.71
N ASN A 99 12.92 -8.39 -9.47
CA ASN A 99 14.15 -8.82 -10.14
C ASN A 99 14.46 -7.98 -11.39
N ASP A 100 13.45 -7.51 -12.12
CA ASP A 100 13.64 -6.68 -13.32
C ASP A 100 14.23 -5.29 -12.99
N ILE A 101 14.01 -4.80 -11.76
CA ILE A 101 14.48 -3.47 -11.34
C ILE A 101 16.01 -3.46 -11.11
N LYS A 102 16.62 -4.61 -10.81
CA LYS A 102 18.05 -4.69 -10.52
C LYS A 102 18.95 -4.41 -11.73
N GLU A 103 18.44 -4.53 -12.94
CA GLU A 103 19.25 -4.33 -14.16
C GLU A 103 19.31 -2.88 -14.64
N LYS A 104 18.46 -1.97 -14.13
CA LYS A 104 18.30 -0.63 -14.73
C LYS A 104 18.95 0.53 -14.00
N GLU A 105 19.39 0.36 -12.76
CA GLU A 105 20.15 1.41 -12.07
C GLU A 105 21.63 1.03 -12.07
N ALA A 106 22.29 1.24 -13.21
CA ALA A 106 23.72 1.52 -13.15
C ALA A 106 23.90 2.67 -12.15
N PRO A 107 24.80 2.55 -11.16
CA PRO A 107 24.99 3.59 -10.18
C PRO A 107 25.28 4.91 -10.90
N PRO A 108 24.76 6.05 -10.40
CA PRO A 108 24.99 7.35 -11.03
C PRO A 108 26.49 7.52 -11.26
N MET A 109 26.87 7.72 -12.52
CA MET A 109 28.25 7.88 -12.91
C MET A 109 28.73 9.23 -12.37
N TYR A 110 29.44 9.20 -11.25
CA TYR A 110 30.04 10.40 -10.68
C TYR A 110 31.08 10.93 -11.68
N LEU A 111 31.00 12.23 -11.99
CA LEU A 111 32.03 12.91 -12.76
C LEU A 111 33.38 12.68 -12.07
N GLU A 112 34.32 12.05 -12.76
CA GLU A 112 35.71 11.96 -12.29
C GLU A 112 36.25 13.38 -12.21
N VAL A 113 36.50 13.84 -10.98
CA VAL A 113 37.13 15.14 -10.74
C VAL A 113 38.57 15.03 -11.25
N PRO A 114 39.00 15.84 -12.23
CA PRO A 114 40.38 15.83 -12.69
C PRO A 114 41.30 16.04 -11.49
N GLN A 115 42.16 15.05 -11.22
CA GLN A 115 43.26 15.25 -10.29
C GLN A 115 44.17 16.28 -10.94
N LEU A 116 44.19 17.49 -10.38
CA LEU A 116 45.18 18.49 -10.74
C LEU A 116 46.53 17.93 -10.30
N ASP A 117 47.35 17.57 -11.29
CA ASP A 117 48.71 17.05 -11.14
C ASP A 117 49.61 18.08 -10.47
N GLY A 118 49.49 18.19 -9.15
CA GLY A 118 50.37 18.95 -8.29
C GLY A 118 51.67 18.18 -8.07
N SER A 119 52.63 18.38 -8.96
CA SER A 119 54.03 18.03 -8.74
C SER A 119 54.51 18.47 -7.35
N GLY A 120 55.04 17.55 -6.54
CA GLY A 120 55.98 17.95 -5.48
C GLY A 120 56.06 17.09 -4.22
N LYS A 121 57.10 16.24 -4.22
CA LYS A 121 57.99 15.93 -3.09
C LYS A 121 57.49 15.01 -1.97
N GLU A 122 58.39 14.08 -1.67
CA GLU A 122 58.51 13.24 -0.48
C GLU A 122 58.06 13.91 0.83
N LYS A 123 57.40 13.12 1.67
CA LYS A 123 57.76 12.80 3.07
C LYS A 123 56.64 11.91 3.62
N ASP A 124 56.94 10.66 3.91
CA ASP A 124 57.42 10.21 5.21
C ASP A 124 56.36 10.40 6.31
N SER A 125 55.90 9.27 6.84
CA SER A 125 55.20 9.07 8.11
C SER A 125 54.04 10.01 8.47
N LEU A 126 52.87 9.44 8.74
CA LEU A 126 52.28 9.43 10.08
C LEU A 126 50.87 8.85 10.03
N ARG A 127 50.69 7.81 10.85
CA ARG A 127 49.40 7.34 11.35
C ARG A 127 48.53 8.52 11.76
N HIS A 128 47.28 8.55 11.32
CA HIS A 128 46.21 9.19 12.07
C HIS A 128 44.98 8.28 12.07
N SER A 129 44.90 7.49 13.13
CA SER A 129 43.62 6.99 13.65
C SER A 129 42.68 8.17 13.83
N ARG A 130 41.53 8.14 13.16
CA ARG A 130 40.39 8.97 13.53
C ARG A 130 39.22 8.06 13.86
N SER A 131 39.15 7.78 15.16
CA SER A 131 38.04 7.18 15.87
C SER A 131 36.74 7.87 15.50
N ALA A 132 35.74 7.12 15.05
CA ALA A 132 34.37 7.60 15.01
C ALA A 132 33.86 7.76 16.46
N PRO A 133 33.38 8.93 16.88
CA PRO A 133 32.81 9.10 18.20
C PRO A 133 31.46 8.38 18.31
N SER A 134 31.41 7.39 19.20
CA SER A 134 30.17 6.80 19.70
C SER A 134 29.44 7.84 20.55
N SER A 135 28.42 8.49 19.99
CA SER A 135 27.47 9.28 20.78
C SER A 135 26.30 8.39 21.22
N ARG A 136 26.55 7.62 22.28
CA ARG A 136 25.50 7.26 23.23
C ARG A 136 25.04 8.55 23.92
N THR A 137 23.80 8.97 23.70
CA THR A 137 23.09 9.75 24.72
C THR A 137 21.76 9.11 25.05
N HIS A 138 21.71 8.75 26.32
CA HIS A 138 20.63 8.27 27.13
C HIS A 138 19.69 9.44 27.40
N SER A 139 18.38 9.31 27.17
CA SER A 139 17.39 10.19 27.79
C SER A 139 16.06 9.47 27.92
N ARG A 140 15.84 9.01 29.15
CA ARG A 140 14.56 8.56 29.68
C ARG A 140 13.55 9.71 29.59
N SER A 141 12.34 9.44 29.13
CA SER A 141 11.16 10.09 29.73
C SER A 141 10.05 9.05 29.89
N ARG A 142 9.57 8.97 31.13
CA ARG A 142 8.49 8.12 31.61
C ARG A 142 7.22 8.97 31.68
N SER A 143 6.10 8.37 31.26
CA SER A 143 4.72 8.59 31.77
C SER A 143 4.03 9.92 31.40
N PRO A 144 2.68 10.05 31.45
CA PRO A 144 1.71 9.21 32.16
C PRO A 144 0.45 8.77 31.37
N THR A 145 -0.16 7.68 31.85
CA THR A 145 -1.55 7.30 31.63
C THR A 145 -2.50 8.18 32.45
N PRO A 146 -3.65 8.54 31.88
CA PRO A 146 -4.91 8.67 32.62
C PRO A 146 -5.98 7.83 31.91
N SER A 147 -7.08 7.36 32.48
CA SER A 147 -7.58 7.21 33.85
C SER A 147 -8.94 6.52 33.63
N THR A 148 -9.21 5.46 34.38
CA THR A 148 -10.48 4.74 34.41
C THR A 148 -11.65 5.68 34.71
N HIS A 149 -12.59 5.87 33.78
CA HIS A 149 -13.90 6.44 34.11
C HIS A 149 -14.92 5.31 34.29
N SER A 150 -15.08 4.93 35.56
CA SER A 150 -16.23 4.22 36.08
C SER A 150 -17.42 5.19 36.15
N GLN A 151 -18.46 4.98 35.35
CA GLN A 151 -19.79 5.46 35.66
C GLN A 151 -20.69 4.29 36.04
N LYS A 152 -20.80 4.06 37.35
CA LYS A 152 -21.99 3.49 37.96
C LYS A 152 -23.01 4.63 38.02
N SER A 153 -24.13 4.49 37.32
CA SER A 153 -25.34 5.23 37.64
C SER A 153 -26.50 4.26 37.79
N THR A 154 -27.07 4.33 38.98
CA THR A 154 -28.13 3.52 39.53
C THR A 154 -29.46 4.25 39.31
N LYS A 155 -30.42 3.62 38.63
CA LYS A 155 -31.89 3.82 38.79
C LYS A 155 -32.53 2.49 38.38
N LEU A 156 -33.04 1.62 39.26
CA LEU A 156 -34.20 1.78 40.15
C LEU A 156 -35.38 2.48 39.44
N PHE A 157 -36.14 1.70 38.70
CA PHE A 157 -37.60 1.78 38.65
C PHE A 157 -38.15 0.37 38.59
N GLY A 158 -38.68 -0.10 39.72
CA GLY A 158 -39.80 -1.04 39.70
C GLY A 158 -41.08 -0.26 39.44
N PHE A 159 -42.08 -0.90 38.86
CA PHE A 159 -43.43 -1.05 39.41
C PHE A 159 -44.30 -1.74 38.34
N ILE A 160 -44.77 -2.94 38.72
CA ILE A 160 -46.04 -3.64 38.39
C ILE A 160 -46.42 -3.75 36.91
#